data_AF-Q5BZD8-F1
#
_entry.id   AF-Q5BZD8-F1
#
_cell.length_a   1.000
_cell.length_b   1.000
_cell.length_c   1.000
_cell.angle_alpha   90.00
_cell.angle_beta   90.00
_cell.angle_gamma   90.00
#
_symmetry.space_group_name_H-M   'P 1'
#
loop_
_entity.id
_entity.type
_entity.pdbx_description
1 polymer ?
#
loop_
_entity_poly.entity_id
_entity_poly.type
_entity_poly.pdbx_seq_one_letter_code
_entity_poly.pdbx_strand_id
1 'polypeptide(L)'
;MTTTEITSTTLTSLNTTDTVNTTLNSSDFDRNPFVVNLANSFHVISKPLAIFLLICVCLACLFFILIILFCVRTCIRHRYKPKVLRKRPKGIYVDEIPGLIQNSEQYKYGTLEYSLEYIIDRKQLKVGVLQANNLIGPIGSDSLDPYTTITLAKYDGNNLRIIGKQEKTTIVTKTNRPVWKQTFTYNIEEYELNNSVIIFEVFTYDNICQDISIGKLEIHLKDEQNSEYIGNIIERTGWLIAGTTY
;
A
#
# COMPACT_ATOMS: atom_id res chain seq x y z
N MET A 1 71.97 -47.65 4.31
CA MET A 1 72.01 -48.89 3.49
C MET A 1 70.93 -49.80 4.01
N THR A 2 70.11 -50.33 3.08
CA THR A 2 69.17 -51.46 3.18
C THR A 2 67.98 -51.36 4.15
N THR A 3 66.75 -51.75 3.82
CA THR A 3 65.94 -51.84 2.59
C THR A 3 64.48 -51.95 3.09
N THR A 4 63.54 -51.51 2.27
CA THR A 4 62.09 -51.73 2.33
C THR A 4 61.67 -53.18 2.60
N GLU A 5 60.46 -53.39 3.16
CA GLU A 5 59.39 -54.01 2.37
C GLU A 5 58.00 -53.96 3.03
N ILE A 6 57.03 -53.77 2.16
CA ILE A 6 55.58 -53.76 2.35
C ILE A 6 55.09 -55.19 2.07
N THR A 7 54.09 -55.67 2.80
CA THR A 7 53.26 -56.77 2.28
C THR A 7 51.84 -56.68 2.80
N SER A 8 50.93 -56.40 1.87
CA SER A 8 49.48 -56.56 1.95
C SER A 8 49.09 -58.02 1.71
N THR A 9 48.05 -58.54 2.38
CA THR A 9 46.80 -59.07 1.78
C THR A 9 45.95 -59.94 2.71
N THR A 10 44.62 -59.82 2.51
CA THR A 10 43.53 -60.82 2.61
C THR A 10 42.97 -61.32 3.96
N LEU A 11 41.76 -60.82 4.25
CA LEU A 11 40.48 -61.51 4.53
C LEU A 11 40.49 -62.85 5.28
N THR A 12 39.78 -62.93 6.42
CA THR A 12 38.61 -63.82 6.60
C THR A 12 37.81 -63.42 7.85
N SER A 13 36.66 -64.08 8.02
CA SER A 13 35.39 -63.59 8.54
C SER A 13 35.03 -64.03 9.97
N LEU A 14 34.04 -63.30 10.50
CA LEU A 14 32.88 -63.74 11.30
C LEU A 14 33.03 -64.10 12.79
N ASN A 15 32.06 -63.51 13.53
CA ASN A 15 31.59 -63.72 14.90
C ASN A 15 32.45 -63.05 15.97
N THR A 16 31.91 -62.06 16.68
CA THR A 16 30.95 -62.34 17.77
C THR A 16 30.06 -61.14 18.03
N THR A 17 28.82 -61.45 18.39
CA THR A 17 27.79 -60.60 18.97
C THR A 17 28.33 -59.53 19.93
N ASP A 18 27.98 -58.27 19.68
CA ASP A 18 27.70 -57.31 20.74
C ASP A 18 26.63 -56.33 20.26
N THR A 19 25.39 -56.70 20.59
CA THR A 19 24.27 -55.78 20.77
C THR A 19 24.68 -54.67 21.75
N VAL A 20 25.15 -53.53 21.23
CA VAL A 20 25.07 -52.26 21.96
C VAL A 20 23.61 -51.82 21.92
N ASN A 21 22.79 -52.53 22.68
CA ASN A 21 21.55 -51.97 23.18
C ASN A 21 21.96 -50.87 24.14
N THR A 22 21.88 -49.61 23.71
CA THR A 22 21.87 -48.48 24.63
C THR A 22 20.55 -48.52 25.41
N THR A 23 20.44 -49.48 26.33
CA THR A 23 19.50 -49.42 27.43
C THR A 23 19.96 -48.26 28.30
N LEU A 24 19.29 -47.10 28.15
CA LEU A 24 19.35 -46.01 29.11
C LEU A 24 19.02 -46.61 30.48
N ASN A 25 20.06 -46.92 31.26
CA ASN A 25 19.89 -47.35 32.64
C ASN A 25 19.15 -46.23 33.37
N SER A 26 18.04 -46.55 34.02
CA SER A 26 17.19 -45.62 34.78
C SER A 26 17.98 -44.73 35.75
N SER A 27 19.15 -45.21 36.20
CA SER A 27 20.08 -44.50 37.07
C SER A 27 20.71 -43.23 36.49
N ASP A 28 20.89 -43.12 35.16
CA ASP A 28 21.53 -41.93 34.56
C ASP A 28 20.53 -40.78 34.39
N PHE A 29 19.28 -41.11 34.08
CA PHE A 29 18.19 -40.13 34.05
C PHE A 29 17.91 -39.54 35.44
N ASP A 30 18.03 -40.37 36.48
CA ASP A 30 17.82 -39.97 37.87
C ASP A 30 18.91 -39.06 38.44
N ARG A 31 20.11 -39.04 37.84
CA ARG A 31 21.25 -38.23 38.30
C ARG A 31 21.38 -36.89 37.58
N ASN A 32 20.57 -36.64 36.54
CA ASN A 32 20.67 -35.40 35.79
C ASN A 32 20.22 -34.21 36.66
N PRO A 33 21.11 -33.24 36.95
CA PRO A 33 20.81 -32.13 37.85
C PRO A 33 19.65 -31.27 37.36
N PHE A 34 19.45 -31.17 36.04
CA PHE A 34 18.30 -30.47 35.47
C PHE A 34 16.98 -31.16 35.84
N VAL A 35 16.91 -32.48 35.70
CA VAL A 35 15.68 -33.25 35.97
C VAL A 35 15.35 -33.25 37.47
N VAL A 36 16.37 -33.31 38.33
CA VAL A 36 16.21 -33.19 39.79
C VAL A 36 15.66 -31.81 40.16
N ASN A 37 16.24 -30.74 39.61
CA ASN A 37 15.76 -29.38 39.86
C ASN A 37 14.35 -29.15 39.32
N LEU A 38 14.02 -29.74 38.18
CA LEU A 38 12.69 -29.70 37.58
C LEU A 38 11.64 -30.37 38.49
N ALA A 39 11.94 -31.56 39.02
CA ALA A 39 11.06 -32.29 39.93
C ALA A 39 10.82 -31.53 41.24
N ASN A 40 11.87 -30.90 41.79
CA ASN A 40 11.75 -30.03 42.96
C ASN A 40 10.90 -28.78 42.67
N SER A 41 11.07 -28.16 41.49
CA SER A 41 10.29 -26.98 41.10
C SER A 41 8.79 -27.28 40.97
N PHE A 42 8.43 -28.45 40.43
CA PHE A 42 7.03 -28.89 40.33
C PHE A 42 6.50 -29.55 41.62
N HIS A 43 7.32 -29.69 42.67
CA HIS A 43 6.99 -30.40 43.92
C HIS A 43 6.47 -31.83 43.68
N VAL A 44 7.05 -32.54 42.71
CA VAL A 44 6.66 -33.92 42.37
C VAL A 44 7.76 -34.90 42.75
N ILE A 45 7.38 -36.02 43.34
CA ILE A 45 8.31 -37.06 43.83
C ILE A 45 8.93 -37.83 42.64
N SER A 46 8.19 -38.00 41.55
CA SER A 46 8.65 -38.75 40.38
C SER A 46 9.20 -37.82 39.29
N LYS A 47 10.48 -38.03 38.95
CA LYS A 47 11.18 -37.28 37.89
C LYS A 47 10.56 -37.41 36.49
N PRO A 48 10.09 -38.60 36.05
CA PRO A 48 9.38 -38.71 34.78
C PRO A 48 8.09 -37.87 34.74
N LEU A 49 7.39 -37.74 35.88
CA LEU A 49 6.19 -36.92 35.99
C LEU A 49 6.53 -35.43 35.86
N ALA A 50 7.66 -34.99 36.41
CA ALA A 50 8.14 -33.61 36.24
C ALA A 50 8.37 -33.25 34.76
N ILE A 51 8.96 -34.17 33.99
CA ILE A 51 9.15 -33.97 32.54
C ILE A 51 7.81 -33.96 31.81
N PHE A 52 6.90 -34.87 32.14
CA PHE A 52 5.56 -34.89 31.56
C PHE A 52 4.83 -33.55 31.79
N LEU A 53 4.88 -33.02 33.01
CA LEU A 53 4.29 -31.72 33.34
C LEU A 53 4.96 -30.57 32.60
N LEU A 54 6.29 -30.56 32.46
CA LEU A 54 6.99 -29.56 31.65
C LEU A 54 6.52 -29.61 30.20
N ILE A 55 6.37 -30.79 29.60
CA ILE A 55 5.85 -30.96 28.24
C ILE A 55 4.42 -30.43 28.13
N CYS A 56 3.56 -30.76 29.10
CA CYS A 56 2.19 -30.24 29.14
C CYS A 56 2.15 -28.70 29.21
N VAL A 57 2.98 -28.08 30.04
CA VAL A 57 3.10 -26.62 30.15
C VAL A 57 3.60 -26.02 28.85
N CYS A 58 4.63 -26.60 28.22
CA CYS A 58 5.13 -26.16 26.92
C CYS A 58 4.07 -26.24 25.82
N LEU A 59 3.28 -27.32 25.78
CA LEU A 59 2.17 -27.48 24.83
C LEU A 59 1.05 -26.47 25.09
N ALA A 60 0.70 -26.20 26.35
CA ALA A 60 -0.28 -25.20 26.73
C ALA A 60 0.16 -23.78 26.33
N CYS A 61 1.44 -23.44 26.57
CA CYS A 61 2.03 -22.17 26.15
C CYS A 61 2.02 -22.03 24.62
N LEU A 62 2.38 -23.09 23.88
CA LEU A 62 2.35 -23.07 22.41
C LEU A 62 0.93 -22.89 21.88
N PHE A 63 -0.04 -23.57 22.47
CA PHE A 63 -1.46 -23.41 22.12
C PHE A 63 -1.97 -21.99 22.43
N PHE A 64 -1.58 -21.41 23.56
CA PHE A 64 -1.94 -20.04 23.92
C PHE A 64 -1.32 -19.01 22.96
N ILE A 65 -0.07 -19.22 22.54
CA ILE A 65 0.58 -18.39 21.50
C ILE A 65 -0.16 -18.52 20.16
N LEU A 66 -0.55 -19.73 19.76
CA LEU A 66 -1.35 -19.94 18.55
C LEU A 66 -2.72 -19.26 18.63
N ILE A 67 -3.38 -19.30 19.79
CA ILE A 67 -4.64 -18.56 20.04
C ILE A 67 -4.39 -17.06 19.92
N ILE A 68 -3.34 -16.51 20.55
CA ILE A 68 -3.02 -15.08 20.44
C ILE A 68 -2.76 -14.71 18.98
N LEU A 69 -1.97 -15.49 18.24
CA LEU A 69 -1.72 -15.26 16.82
C LEU A 69 -3.01 -15.35 16.01
N PHE A 70 -3.90 -16.29 16.32
CA PHE A 70 -5.20 -16.42 15.68
C PHE A 70 -6.11 -15.23 16.00
N CYS A 71 -6.20 -14.81 17.26
CA CYS A 71 -6.92 -13.62 17.73
C CYS A 71 -6.38 -12.35 17.08
N VAL A 72 -5.07 -12.14 17.06
CA VAL A 72 -4.43 -11.01 16.37
C VAL A 72 -4.74 -11.07 14.88
N ARG A 73 -4.61 -12.22 14.23
CA ARG A 73 -4.91 -12.38 12.79
C ARG A 73 -6.39 -12.17 12.49
N THR A 74 -7.30 -12.64 13.34
CA THR A 74 -8.74 -12.42 13.19
C THR A 74 -9.13 -10.97 13.51
N CYS A 75 -8.58 -10.34 14.54
CA CYS A 75 -8.78 -8.93 14.85
C CYS A 75 -8.24 -8.02 13.74
N ILE A 76 -7.06 -8.32 13.19
CA ILE A 76 -6.48 -7.60 12.05
C ILE A 76 -7.35 -7.80 10.80
N ARG A 77 -7.81 -9.03 10.51
CA ARG A 77 -8.75 -9.29 9.41
C ARG A 77 -10.10 -8.61 9.60
N HIS A 78 -10.61 -8.51 10.82
CA HIS A 78 -11.91 -7.90 11.09
C HIS A 78 -11.87 -6.37 10.98
N ARG A 79 -10.67 -5.77 11.17
CA ARG A 79 -10.39 -4.35 10.88
C ARG A 79 -10.10 -4.11 9.39
N TYR A 80 -9.53 -5.10 8.71
CA TYR A 80 -9.25 -5.04 7.29
C TYR A 80 -10.45 -5.53 6.47
N LYS A 81 -11.43 -4.65 6.26
CA LYS A 81 -12.39 -4.82 5.17
C LYS A 81 -11.75 -4.27 3.89
N PRO A 82 -11.33 -5.11 2.91
CA PRO A 82 -10.91 -4.59 1.63
C PRO A 82 -12.10 -3.82 1.03
N LYS A 83 -11.90 -2.54 0.68
CA LYS A 83 -12.91 -1.78 -0.05
C LYS A 83 -13.12 -2.51 -1.38
N VAL A 84 -14.27 -3.13 -1.56
CA VAL A 84 -14.60 -3.85 -2.80
C VAL A 84 -14.67 -2.81 -3.91
N LEU A 85 -13.78 -2.91 -4.91
CA LEU A 85 -13.86 -2.09 -6.11
C LEU A 85 -15.22 -2.33 -6.79
N ARG A 86 -16.15 -1.38 -6.64
CA ARG A 86 -17.36 -1.37 -7.47
C ARG A 86 -16.97 -0.78 -8.83
N LYS A 87 -17.02 -1.61 -9.87
CA LYS A 87 -16.96 -1.10 -11.25
C LYS A 87 -18.10 -0.10 -11.44
N ARG A 88 -17.77 1.10 -11.91
CA ARG A 88 -18.77 2.13 -12.26
C ARG A 88 -19.75 1.50 -13.25
N PRO A 89 -21.07 1.47 -12.99
CA PRO A 89 -22.03 1.19 -14.05
C PRO A 89 -21.82 2.24 -15.14
N LYS A 90 -21.68 1.81 -16.40
CA LYS A 90 -21.64 2.75 -17.53
C LYS A 90 -22.89 3.64 -17.42
N GLY A 91 -22.69 4.95 -17.41
CA GLY A 91 -23.82 5.88 -17.41
C GLY A 91 -24.75 5.52 -18.55
N ILE A 92 -26.04 5.44 -18.27
CA ILE A 92 -27.06 5.28 -19.31
C ILE A 92 -26.95 6.49 -20.24
N TYR A 93 -26.75 6.21 -21.52
CA TYR A 93 -26.48 7.21 -22.55
C TYR A 93 -27.64 8.20 -22.64
N VAL A 94 -27.37 9.47 -22.32
CA VAL A 94 -28.22 10.60 -22.74
C VAL A 94 -28.04 10.87 -24.24
N ASP A 95 -27.02 10.26 -24.84
CA ASP A 95 -26.61 10.38 -26.24
C ASP A 95 -27.64 9.77 -27.23
N GLU A 96 -28.66 9.06 -26.74
CA GLU A 96 -29.73 8.49 -27.57
C GLU A 96 -30.93 9.43 -27.78
N ILE A 97 -30.93 10.66 -27.24
CA ILE A 97 -31.98 11.64 -27.50
C ILE A 97 -31.67 12.36 -28.83
N PRO A 98 -32.41 12.10 -29.93
CA PRO A 98 -32.13 12.75 -31.21
C PRO A 98 -32.49 14.25 -31.12
N GLY A 99 -31.50 15.13 -31.30
CA GLY A 99 -31.71 16.58 -31.40
C GLY A 99 -30.79 17.46 -30.52
N LEU A 100 -30.01 16.88 -29.61
CA LEU A 100 -29.04 17.60 -28.75
C LEU A 100 -27.60 17.41 -29.26
N ILE A 101 -27.24 18.10 -30.34
CA ILE A 101 -25.82 18.21 -30.73
C ILE A 101 -25.20 19.35 -29.92
N GLN A 102 -24.54 19.02 -28.81
CA GLN A 102 -23.39 19.77 -28.28
C GLN A 102 -22.41 18.77 -27.69
N ASN A 103 -21.09 19.00 -27.83
CA ASN A 103 -19.98 18.20 -27.29
C ASN A 103 -20.17 17.78 -25.81
N SER A 104 -20.99 16.77 -25.53
CA SER A 104 -21.58 16.48 -24.21
C SER A 104 -20.57 15.89 -23.22
N GLU A 105 -19.51 15.24 -23.71
CA GLU A 105 -18.50 14.62 -22.86
C GLU A 105 -17.61 15.64 -22.12
N GLN A 106 -17.37 16.83 -22.69
CA GLN A 106 -16.50 17.85 -22.08
C GLN A 106 -17.13 18.52 -20.86
N TYR A 107 -18.46 18.58 -20.77
CA TYR A 107 -19.19 19.22 -19.67
C TYR A 107 -19.58 18.24 -18.56
N LYS A 108 -19.30 16.95 -18.74
CA LYS A 108 -19.91 15.86 -17.96
C LYS A 108 -19.37 15.73 -16.54
N TYR A 109 -18.19 16.26 -16.25
CA TYR A 109 -17.52 16.06 -14.96
C TYR A 109 -17.28 17.36 -14.19
N GLY A 110 -17.66 18.51 -14.75
CA GLY A 110 -17.46 19.84 -14.19
C GLY A 110 -16.12 20.47 -14.60
N THR A 111 -15.77 21.58 -13.96
CA THR A 111 -14.52 22.32 -14.22
C THR A 111 -13.69 22.45 -12.95
N LEU A 112 -12.38 22.52 -13.09
CA LEU A 112 -11.43 22.81 -12.02
C LEU A 112 -10.66 24.10 -12.34
N GLU A 113 -10.63 25.01 -11.38
CA GLU A 113 -9.84 26.23 -11.42
C GLU A 113 -8.55 26.03 -10.61
N TYR A 114 -7.43 26.35 -11.23
CA TYR A 114 -6.09 26.10 -10.69
C TYR A 114 -5.18 27.29 -10.96
N SER A 115 -4.08 27.39 -10.20
CA SER A 115 -3.03 28.36 -10.44
C SER A 115 -1.65 27.72 -10.58
N LEU A 116 -0.77 28.38 -11.34
CA LEU A 116 0.62 27.94 -11.55
C LEU A 116 1.55 29.14 -11.37
N GLU A 117 2.67 28.90 -10.68
CA GLU A 117 3.76 29.87 -10.51
C GLU A 117 5.07 29.09 -10.40
N TYR A 118 6.03 29.34 -11.28
CA TYR A 118 7.38 28.81 -11.16
C TYR A 118 8.35 29.91 -10.75
N ILE A 119 9.01 29.71 -9.61
CA ILE A 119 10.00 30.62 -9.04
C ILE A 119 11.40 30.10 -9.39
N ILE A 120 12.04 30.76 -10.36
CA ILE A 120 13.37 30.38 -10.88
C ILE A 120 14.40 30.33 -9.76
N ASP A 121 14.51 31.41 -8.96
CA ASP A 121 15.53 31.53 -7.89
C ASP A 121 15.48 30.40 -6.86
N ARG A 122 14.28 29.84 -6.64
CA ARG A 122 14.04 28.77 -5.66
C ARG A 122 13.92 27.39 -6.28
N LYS A 123 13.84 27.30 -7.61
CA LYS A 123 13.56 26.06 -8.35
C LYS A 123 12.28 25.38 -7.84
N GLN A 124 11.24 26.21 -7.68
CA GLN A 124 9.99 25.82 -7.06
C GLN A 124 8.82 26.06 -7.99
N LEU A 125 8.06 24.99 -8.25
CA LEU A 125 6.76 25.05 -8.89
C LEU A 125 5.68 25.05 -7.82
N LYS A 126 4.94 26.15 -7.73
CA LYS A 126 3.73 26.25 -6.92
C LYS A 126 2.51 25.96 -7.78
N VAL A 127 1.63 25.11 -7.26
CA VAL A 127 0.41 24.68 -7.90
C VAL A 127 -0.76 24.95 -6.95
N GLY A 128 -1.64 25.87 -7.32
CA GLY A 128 -2.85 26.16 -6.59
C GLY A 128 -4.03 25.33 -7.08
N VAL A 129 -4.81 24.79 -6.15
CA VAL A 129 -6.14 24.23 -6.38
C VAL A 129 -7.14 25.20 -5.78
N LEU A 130 -7.84 25.95 -6.63
CA LEU A 130 -8.65 27.09 -6.21
C LEU A 130 -10.08 26.65 -5.88
N GLN A 131 -10.81 26.19 -6.89
CA GLN A 131 -12.19 25.73 -6.75
C GLN A 131 -12.57 24.79 -7.88
N ALA A 132 -13.64 24.02 -7.70
CA ALA A 132 -14.29 23.32 -8.81
C ALA A 132 -15.74 23.77 -8.93
N ASN A 133 -16.30 23.66 -10.13
CA ASN A 133 -17.67 24.06 -10.42
C ASN A 133 -18.42 22.97 -11.18
N ASN A 134 -19.71 22.85 -10.85
CA ASN A 134 -20.65 21.94 -11.50
C ASN A 134 -20.16 20.48 -11.52
N LEU A 135 -19.59 20.02 -10.40
CA LEU A 135 -19.20 18.61 -10.25
C LEU A 135 -20.44 17.72 -10.31
N ILE A 136 -20.35 16.63 -11.08
CA ILE A 136 -21.45 15.67 -11.24
C ILE A 136 -21.10 14.38 -10.50
N GLY A 137 -21.96 14.03 -9.54
CA GLY A 137 -21.81 12.86 -8.69
C GLY A 137 -22.19 11.55 -9.35
N PRO A 138 -21.94 10.42 -8.66
CA PRO A 138 -22.59 9.15 -8.97
C PRO A 138 -24.12 9.29 -8.96
N ILE A 139 -24.80 8.47 -9.75
CA ILE A 139 -26.27 8.43 -9.81
C ILE A 139 -26.86 8.27 -8.41
N GLY A 140 -27.82 9.14 -8.06
CA GLY A 140 -28.49 9.14 -6.75
C GLY A 140 -27.76 9.92 -5.65
N SER A 141 -26.68 10.64 -5.97
CA SER A 141 -26.01 11.53 -5.01
C SER A 141 -26.56 12.95 -5.15
N ASP A 142 -27.29 13.43 -4.14
CA ASP A 142 -27.83 14.80 -4.12
C ASP A 142 -26.74 15.85 -3.81
N SER A 143 -25.67 15.41 -3.14
CA SER A 143 -24.55 16.25 -2.76
C SER A 143 -23.26 15.42 -2.68
N LEU A 144 -22.11 16.09 -2.77
CA LEU A 144 -20.80 15.46 -2.80
C LEU A 144 -19.93 15.97 -1.66
N ASP A 145 -18.92 15.19 -1.31
CA ASP A 145 -17.88 15.57 -0.37
C ASP A 145 -16.52 15.67 -1.10
N PRO A 146 -16.32 16.65 -2.00
CA PRO A 146 -15.20 16.64 -2.92
C PRO A 146 -13.85 17.00 -2.28
N TYR A 147 -12.80 16.36 -2.79
CA TYR A 147 -11.40 16.74 -2.64
C TYR A 147 -10.64 16.49 -3.95
N THR A 148 -9.47 17.10 -4.11
CA THR A 148 -8.63 16.93 -5.28
C THR A 148 -7.27 16.40 -4.87
N THR A 149 -6.77 15.40 -5.59
CA THR A 149 -5.37 15.00 -5.50
C THR A 149 -4.55 15.69 -6.57
N ILE A 150 -3.31 16.03 -6.23
CA ILE A 150 -2.36 16.70 -7.11
C ILE A 150 -1.11 15.84 -7.18
N THR A 151 -0.72 15.49 -8.41
CA THR A 151 0.45 14.67 -8.69
C THR A 151 1.28 15.34 -9.77
N LEU A 152 2.57 15.56 -9.49
CA LEU A 152 3.53 15.94 -10.52
C LEU A 152 4.11 14.67 -11.15
N ALA A 153 4.16 14.60 -12.47
CA ALA A 153 4.75 13.49 -13.22
C ALA A 153 5.69 14.02 -14.31
N LYS A 154 6.62 13.19 -14.77
CA LYS A 154 7.43 13.44 -15.97
C LYS A 154 7.33 12.29 -16.95
N TYR A 155 7.55 12.55 -18.23
CA TYR A 155 7.68 11.47 -19.20
C TYR A 155 9.01 10.73 -19.03
N ASP A 156 8.92 9.41 -18.94
CA ASP A 156 10.01 8.46 -19.05
C ASP A 156 9.74 7.60 -20.29
N GLY A 157 10.33 8.03 -21.42
CA GLY A 157 9.91 7.58 -22.74
C GLY A 157 8.45 7.94 -23.04
N ASN A 158 7.61 6.94 -23.28
CA ASN A 158 6.18 7.13 -23.56
C ASN A 158 5.29 7.05 -22.30
N ASN A 159 5.87 6.77 -21.12
CA ASN A 159 5.13 6.57 -19.89
C ASN A 159 5.25 7.77 -18.96
N LEU A 160 4.20 8.08 -18.21
CA LEU A 160 4.27 9.07 -17.14
C LEU A 160 4.76 8.43 -15.85
N ARG A 161 5.86 8.95 -15.30
CA ARG A 161 6.41 8.58 -14.01
C ARG A 161 6.08 9.66 -13.00
N ILE A 162 5.42 9.27 -11.92
CA ILE A 162 5.11 10.17 -10.79
C ILE A 162 6.40 10.61 -10.10
N ILE A 163 6.47 11.89 -9.77
CA ILE A 163 7.60 12.53 -9.09
C ILE A 163 7.12 13.20 -7.81
N GLY A 164 7.81 12.88 -6.73
CA GLY A 164 7.44 13.36 -5.41
C GLY A 164 6.22 12.63 -4.86
N LYS A 165 5.61 13.25 -3.86
CA LYS A 165 4.46 12.70 -3.14
C LYS A 165 3.16 13.21 -3.77
N GLN A 166 2.19 12.31 -3.92
CA GLN A 166 0.82 12.72 -4.21
C GLN A 166 0.23 13.44 -3.00
N GLU A 167 -0.25 14.65 -3.20
CA GLU A 167 -0.87 15.47 -2.17
C GLU A 167 -2.37 15.58 -2.42
N LYS A 168 -3.12 15.96 -1.40
CA LYS A 168 -4.57 16.09 -1.48
C LYS A 168 -5.05 17.34 -0.79
N THR A 169 -6.11 17.93 -1.32
CA THR A 169 -6.81 19.03 -0.65
C THR A 169 -7.60 18.53 0.55
N THR A 170 -8.07 19.47 1.36
CA THR A 170 -9.10 19.19 2.37
C THR A 170 -10.41 18.78 1.71
N ILE A 171 -11.14 17.88 2.35
CA ILE A 171 -12.48 17.50 1.92
C ILE A 171 -13.44 18.64 2.28
N VAL A 172 -14.20 19.12 1.30
CA VAL A 172 -15.29 20.07 1.53
C VAL A 172 -16.59 19.28 1.46
N THR A 173 -17.44 19.37 2.48
CA THR A 173 -18.64 18.53 2.57
C THR A 173 -19.85 19.15 1.91
N LYS A 174 -20.77 18.32 1.43
CA LYS A 174 -22.09 18.67 0.91
C LYS A 174 -22.08 19.79 -0.14
N THR A 175 -21.20 19.69 -1.14
CA THR A 175 -21.11 20.67 -2.22
C THR A 175 -20.67 20.07 -3.55
N ASN A 176 -21.24 20.56 -4.65
CA ASN A 176 -20.75 20.32 -6.01
C ASN A 176 -19.91 21.49 -6.56
N ARG A 177 -19.65 22.51 -5.72
CA ARG A 177 -18.84 23.69 -6.01
C ARG A 177 -17.85 23.97 -4.87
N PRO A 178 -16.89 23.06 -4.63
CA PRO A 178 -15.93 23.24 -3.54
C PRO A 178 -14.96 24.38 -3.82
N VAL A 179 -14.56 25.08 -2.76
CA VAL A 179 -13.52 26.10 -2.77
C VAL A 179 -12.43 25.64 -1.80
N TRP A 180 -11.23 25.36 -2.31
CA TRP A 180 -10.11 24.88 -1.52
C TRP A 180 -9.08 25.98 -1.25
N LYS A 181 -8.72 26.77 -2.28
CA LYS A 181 -7.68 27.82 -2.23
C LYS A 181 -6.40 27.32 -1.56
N GLN A 182 -5.96 26.12 -1.93
CA GLN A 182 -4.78 25.46 -1.36
C GLN A 182 -3.65 25.45 -2.38
N THR A 183 -2.43 25.75 -1.93
CA THR A 183 -1.24 25.78 -2.78
C THR A 183 -0.26 24.70 -2.33
N PHE A 184 0.23 23.93 -3.31
CA PHE A 184 1.19 22.85 -3.18
C PHE A 184 2.51 23.29 -3.82
N THR A 185 3.65 22.86 -3.27
CA THR A 185 4.97 23.30 -3.76
C THR A 185 5.83 22.08 -4.08
N TYR A 186 6.36 22.06 -5.30
CA TYR A 186 7.25 21.02 -5.79
C TYR A 186 8.62 21.63 -6.10
N ASN A 187 9.68 20.98 -5.60
CA ASN A 187 11.05 21.32 -6.00
C ASN A 187 11.35 20.60 -7.32
N ILE A 188 11.55 21.38 -8.38
CA ILE A 188 11.78 20.88 -9.74
C ILE A 188 12.71 21.85 -10.48
N GLU A 189 13.66 21.31 -11.24
CA GLU A 189 14.58 22.12 -12.04
C GLU A 189 13.89 22.65 -13.30
N GLU A 190 14.29 23.84 -13.76
CA GLU A 190 13.63 24.53 -14.88
C GLU A 190 13.63 23.69 -16.17
N TYR A 191 14.76 23.03 -16.47
CA TYR A 191 14.90 22.20 -17.66
C TYR A 191 13.96 20.97 -17.64
N GLU A 192 13.46 20.59 -16.47
CA GLU A 192 12.57 19.45 -16.32
C GLU A 192 11.08 19.82 -16.51
N LEU A 193 10.74 21.11 -16.42
CA LEU A 193 9.36 21.60 -16.58
C LEU A 193 8.79 21.21 -17.94
N ASN A 194 9.58 21.34 -19.01
CA ASN A 194 9.17 21.01 -20.38
C ASN A 194 8.76 19.55 -20.59
N ASN A 195 9.14 18.66 -19.67
CA ASN A 195 8.80 17.25 -19.72
C ASN A 195 7.86 16.81 -18.59
N SER A 196 7.26 17.77 -17.90
CA SER A 196 6.43 17.55 -16.72
C SER A 196 4.95 17.76 -17.00
N VAL A 197 4.13 16.99 -16.31
CA VAL A 197 2.67 17.03 -16.35
C VAL A 197 2.15 17.11 -14.93
N ILE A 198 1.24 18.05 -14.68
CA ILE A 198 0.47 18.10 -13.44
C ILE A 198 -0.84 17.34 -13.67
N ILE A 199 -1.13 16.41 -12.78
CA ILE A 199 -2.36 15.62 -12.81
C ILE A 199 -3.19 16.01 -11.60
N PHE A 200 -4.35 16.61 -11.86
CA PHE A 200 -5.40 16.79 -10.89
C PHE A 200 -6.44 15.67 -11.05
N GLU A 201 -6.84 15.06 -9.95
CA GLU A 201 -7.98 14.13 -9.95
C GLU A 201 -8.92 14.48 -8.80
N VAL A 202 -10.17 14.77 -9.14
CA VAL A 202 -11.23 15.16 -8.21
C VAL A 202 -12.00 13.92 -7.81
N PHE A 203 -12.14 13.72 -6.51
CA PHE A 203 -12.88 12.61 -5.91
C PHE A 203 -14.02 13.15 -5.08
N THR A 204 -15.08 12.35 -4.90
CA THR A 204 -15.99 12.50 -3.76
C THR A 204 -15.62 11.48 -2.69
N TYR A 205 -15.44 11.97 -1.47
CA TYR A 205 -15.17 11.15 -0.31
C TYR A 205 -16.41 10.31 0.08
N ASP A 206 -16.18 9.07 0.51
CA ASP A 206 -17.23 8.19 1.05
C ASP A 206 -16.75 7.53 2.35
N ASN A 207 -17.53 7.73 3.43
CA ASN A 207 -17.28 7.16 4.75
C ASN A 207 -17.40 5.63 4.81
N ILE A 208 -18.19 5.04 3.91
CA ILE A 208 -18.59 3.63 3.91
C ILE A 208 -17.84 2.86 2.82
N CYS A 209 -17.76 3.43 1.61
CA CYS A 209 -17.15 2.77 0.45
C CYS A 209 -15.76 3.36 0.11
N GLN A 210 -15.32 3.16 -1.13
CA GLN A 210 -14.14 3.82 -1.69
C GLN A 210 -14.54 5.17 -2.27
N ASP A 211 -13.64 6.14 -2.13
CA ASP A 211 -13.79 7.46 -2.73
C ASP A 211 -13.91 7.30 -4.26
N ILE A 212 -14.85 8.03 -4.84
CA ILE A 212 -15.21 7.87 -6.25
C ILE A 212 -14.57 9.00 -7.05
N SER A 213 -13.79 8.64 -8.06
CA SER A 213 -13.23 9.61 -9.01
C SER A 213 -14.36 10.25 -9.82
N ILE A 214 -14.51 11.56 -9.69
CA ILE A 214 -15.46 12.38 -10.45
C ILE A 214 -14.86 12.67 -11.82
N GLY A 215 -13.63 13.18 -11.84
CA GLY A 215 -12.95 13.54 -13.08
C GLY A 215 -11.50 13.93 -12.87
N LYS A 216 -10.77 14.01 -13.98
CA LYS A 216 -9.33 14.23 -14.03
C LYS A 216 -9.00 15.41 -14.95
N LEU A 217 -7.94 16.15 -14.66
CA LEU A 217 -7.39 17.20 -15.50
C LEU A 217 -5.88 17.04 -15.56
N GLU A 218 -5.33 16.91 -16.77
CA GLU A 218 -3.89 16.84 -17.01
C GLU A 218 -3.43 18.14 -17.65
N ILE A 219 -2.42 18.77 -17.05
CA ILE A 219 -1.83 20.02 -17.52
C ILE A 219 -0.38 19.74 -17.90
N HIS A 220 -0.09 19.79 -19.20
CA HIS A 220 1.28 19.68 -19.70
C HIS A 220 1.96 21.05 -19.53
N LEU A 221 3.06 21.08 -18.78
CA LEU A 221 3.77 22.33 -18.50
C LEU A 221 4.49 22.90 -19.72
N LYS A 222 4.67 22.08 -20.77
CA LYS A 222 5.21 22.49 -22.06
C LYS A 222 4.25 23.37 -22.88
N ASP A 223 2.94 23.27 -22.64
CA ASP A 223 1.96 23.89 -23.53
C ASP A 223 2.16 25.42 -23.59
N GLU A 224 2.23 25.97 -24.81
CA GLU A 224 2.55 27.38 -25.06
C GLU A 224 1.57 28.34 -24.36
N GLN A 225 0.32 27.91 -24.15
CA GLN A 225 -0.70 28.67 -23.40
C GLN A 225 -0.42 28.77 -21.89
N ASN A 226 0.49 27.95 -21.36
CA ASN A 226 0.90 27.93 -19.96
C ASN A 226 2.28 28.57 -19.74
N SER A 227 3.04 28.92 -20.78
CA SER A 227 4.43 29.41 -20.66
C SER A 227 4.62 30.67 -19.77
N GLU A 228 3.55 31.42 -19.50
CA GLU A 228 3.54 32.62 -18.66
C GLU A 228 3.72 32.36 -17.16
N TYR A 229 3.61 31.10 -16.67
CA TYR A 229 3.74 30.80 -15.23
C TYR A 229 5.15 31.02 -14.68
N ILE A 230 6.16 31.18 -15.53
CA ILE A 230 7.54 31.41 -15.10
C ILE A 230 7.67 32.86 -14.62
N GLY A 231 7.85 33.04 -13.31
CA GLY A 231 7.96 34.35 -12.67
C GLY A 231 6.62 35.07 -12.44
N ASN A 232 5.49 34.52 -12.90
CA ASN A 232 4.16 35.08 -12.67
C ASN A 232 3.20 34.01 -12.13
N ILE A 233 2.18 34.46 -11.39
CA ILE A 233 1.04 33.61 -11.02
C ILE A 233 0.03 33.67 -12.15
N ILE A 234 -0.27 32.53 -12.76
CA ILE A 234 -1.38 32.39 -13.70
C ILE A 234 -2.52 31.62 -13.06
N GLU A 235 -3.75 32.02 -13.36
CA GLU A 235 -4.97 31.30 -13.00
C GLU A 235 -5.68 30.85 -14.27
N ARG A 236 -6.16 29.60 -14.27
CA ARG A 236 -6.79 28.97 -15.43
C ARG A 236 -7.91 28.05 -14.96
N THR A 237 -8.85 27.78 -15.88
CA THR A 237 -9.94 26.82 -15.67
C THR A 237 -9.83 25.72 -16.70
N GLY A 238 -9.81 24.47 -16.25
CA GLY A 238 -9.81 23.28 -17.10
C GLY A 238 -11.11 22.49 -16.96
N TRP A 239 -11.53 21.87 -18.05
CA TRP A 239 -12.63 20.91 -18.05
C TRP A 239 -12.15 19.55 -17.56
N LEU A 240 -12.89 18.96 -16.62
CA LEU A 240 -12.58 17.62 -16.13
C LEU A 240 -12.99 16.58 -17.17
N ILE A 241 -12.12 15.62 -17.42
CA ILE A 241 -12.39 14.43 -18.23
C ILE A 241 -12.68 13.22 -17.34
N ALA A 242 -13.08 12.11 -17.94
CA ALA A 242 -13.32 10.87 -17.21
C ALA A 242 -12.08 10.47 -16.38
N GLY A 243 -12.29 10.25 -15.08
CA GLY A 243 -11.24 9.80 -14.17
C GLY A 243 -10.75 8.38 -14.45
N THR A 244 -9.62 8.01 -13.85
CA THR A 244 -9.02 6.68 -14.02
C THR A 244 -9.90 5.61 -13.36
N THR A 245 -10.49 4.74 -14.17
CA THR A 245 -11.15 3.52 -13.68
C THR A 245 -10.08 2.46 -13.40
N TYR A 246 -9.66 2.31 -12.14
CA TYR A 246 -8.97 1.10 -11.70
C TYR A 246 -9.98 -0.01 -11.38
#